data_AF-A0AAU7UFI9-F1
#
_entry.id   AF-A0AAU7UFI9-F1
#
_cell.length_a   1.000
_cell.length_b   1.000
_cell.length_c   1.000
_cell.angle_alpha   90.00
_cell.angle_beta   90.00
_cell.angle_gamma   90.00
#
_symmetry.space_group_name_H-M   'P 1'
#
loop_
_entity.id
_entity.type
_entity.pdbx_description
1 polymer ?
#
loop_
_entity_poly.entity_id
_entity_poly.type
_entity_poly.pdbx_seq_one_letter_code
_entity_poly.pdbx_strand_id
1 'polypeptide(L)'
;MRRLLIASAVPLLLAACGQQVAQPSPQPLTAPYAERPELQDAGSQAILQRYANDPGLLAALQEAYGERPATLALPAAPVIHSLDLASDRLAYVKWVGWGTVANYDGQYASYAGTSLPYSGLDWSRDGCSAPDGLGLGYREDFRPACNVHDFGYRNLKVYERTDANRQTTDSAFYTNMKSICAAKSWYKRPACYSAAYAYYEGVRVGGSSSF
;
A
#
# COMPACT_ATOMS: atom_id res chain seq x y z
N MET A 1 88.03 31.67 1.29
CA MET A 1 86.76 31.77 2.05
C MET A 1 85.91 30.54 1.72
N ARG A 2 85.55 29.75 2.73
CA ARG A 2 84.90 28.42 2.62
C ARG A 2 83.57 28.49 1.86
N ARG A 3 83.40 27.67 0.82
CA ARG A 3 82.09 27.38 0.20
C ARG A 3 81.51 26.13 0.88
N LEU A 4 80.39 26.28 1.58
CA LEU A 4 79.58 25.15 2.06
C LEU A 4 78.78 24.58 0.86
N LEU A 5 78.86 23.26 0.68
CA LEU A 5 77.97 22.50 -0.21
C LEU A 5 76.72 22.10 0.59
N ILE A 6 75.54 22.54 0.15
CA ILE A 6 74.25 22.06 0.66
C ILE A 6 73.77 20.97 -0.29
N ALA A 7 73.72 19.73 0.19
CA ALA A 7 73.13 18.61 -0.53
C ALA A 7 71.63 18.54 -0.21
N SER A 8 70.79 18.81 -1.21
CA SER A 8 69.33 18.68 -1.11
C SER A 8 68.93 17.24 -1.40
N ALA A 9 68.40 16.53 -0.39
CA ALA A 9 67.78 15.23 -0.58
C ALA A 9 66.31 15.42 -0.99
N VAL A 10 65.95 14.95 -2.18
CA VAL A 10 64.57 14.93 -2.69
C VAL A 10 63.92 13.61 -2.24
N PRO A 11 62.80 13.64 -1.49
CA PRO A 11 62.09 12.40 -1.15
C PRO A 11 61.27 11.94 -2.37
N LEU A 12 61.51 10.70 -2.81
CA LEU A 12 60.60 10.01 -3.75
C LEU A 12 59.32 9.62 -3.01
N LEU A 13 58.22 10.27 -3.35
CA LEU A 13 56.87 9.84 -2.99
C LEU A 13 56.44 8.73 -3.96
N LEU A 14 56.39 7.49 -3.47
CA LEU A 14 55.77 6.36 -4.18
C LEU A 14 54.24 6.55 -4.15
N ALA A 15 53.66 6.93 -5.29
CA ALA A 15 52.22 6.92 -5.48
C ALA A 15 51.74 5.47 -5.63
N ALA A 16 51.17 4.91 -4.56
CA ALA A 16 50.47 3.64 -4.61
C ALA A 16 49.10 3.84 -5.29
N CYS A 17 48.97 3.40 -6.54
CA CYS A 17 47.68 3.28 -7.21
C CYS A 17 46.86 2.16 -6.55
N GLY A 18 46.13 2.49 -5.49
CA GLY A 18 45.08 1.62 -4.97
C GLY A 18 43.90 1.63 -5.94
N GLN A 19 43.77 0.61 -6.78
CA GLN A 19 42.54 0.38 -7.54
C GLN A 19 41.44 -0.01 -6.54
N GLN A 20 40.61 0.95 -6.14
CA GLN A 20 39.34 0.66 -5.48
C GLN A 20 38.48 -0.14 -6.46
N VAL A 21 38.33 -1.43 -6.19
CA VAL A 21 37.34 -2.28 -6.85
C VAL A 21 35.98 -1.68 -6.50
N ALA A 22 35.32 -1.06 -7.48
CA ALA A 22 33.96 -0.56 -7.32
C ALA A 22 33.07 -1.74 -6.89
N GLN A 23 32.55 -1.69 -5.66
CA GLN A 23 31.57 -2.67 -5.24
C GLN A 23 30.32 -2.51 -6.12
N PRO A 24 29.74 -3.60 -6.64
CA PRO A 24 28.49 -3.51 -7.39
C PRO A 24 27.43 -2.87 -6.49
N SER A 25 26.69 -1.91 -7.05
CA SER A 25 25.56 -1.28 -6.37
C SER A 25 24.60 -2.35 -5.85
N PRO A 26 23.98 -2.17 -4.67
CA PRO A 26 22.98 -3.11 -4.17
C PRO A 26 21.88 -3.32 -5.22
N GLN A 27 21.57 -4.57 -5.54
CA GLN A 27 20.48 -4.89 -6.46
C GLN A 27 19.14 -4.49 -5.85
N PRO A 28 18.15 -4.07 -6.66
CA PRO A 28 16.82 -3.77 -6.15
C PRO A 28 16.17 -4.97 -5.46
N LEU A 29 15.36 -4.71 -4.44
CA LEU A 29 14.67 -5.75 -3.67
C LEU A 29 13.76 -6.61 -4.56
N THR A 30 13.18 -6.03 -5.60
CA THR A 30 12.26 -6.72 -6.52
C THR A 30 12.95 -7.40 -7.69
N ALA A 31 14.28 -7.30 -7.82
CA ALA A 31 15.04 -7.89 -8.92
C ALA A 31 14.75 -9.40 -9.17
N PRO A 32 14.54 -10.25 -8.15
CA PRO A 32 14.19 -11.67 -8.35
C PRO A 32 12.84 -11.92 -9.06
N TYR A 33 11.99 -10.89 -9.17
CA TYR A 33 10.66 -11.00 -9.76
C TYR A 33 10.54 -10.30 -11.12
N ALA A 34 11.54 -9.49 -11.52
CA ALA A 34 11.47 -8.65 -12.72
C ALA A 34 11.25 -9.43 -14.02
N GLU A 35 11.86 -10.61 -14.14
CA GLU A 35 11.81 -11.48 -15.32
C GLU A 35 10.71 -12.56 -15.26
N ARG A 36 9.80 -12.47 -14.27
CA ARG A 36 8.71 -13.46 -14.13
C ARG A 36 7.70 -13.30 -15.27
N PRO A 37 7.36 -14.36 -16.03
CA PRO A 37 6.49 -14.25 -17.21
C PRO A 37 5.14 -13.56 -16.95
N GLU A 38 4.57 -13.77 -15.78
CA GLU A 38 3.29 -13.22 -15.33
C GLU A 38 3.34 -11.73 -14.95
N LEU A 39 4.52 -11.13 -14.85
CA LEU A 39 4.73 -9.72 -14.49
C LEU A 39 5.26 -8.89 -15.68
N GLN A 40 5.21 -9.41 -16.90
CA GLN A 40 5.76 -8.73 -18.08
C GLN A 40 4.83 -7.68 -18.70
N ASP A 41 3.60 -7.52 -18.18
CA ASP A 41 2.74 -6.43 -18.62
C ASP A 41 3.30 -5.07 -18.17
N ALA A 42 2.98 -4.02 -18.93
CA ALA A 42 3.52 -2.69 -18.70
C ALA A 42 3.20 -2.11 -17.30
N GLY A 43 2.03 -2.47 -16.73
CA GLY A 43 1.62 -2.01 -15.40
C GLY A 43 2.45 -2.66 -14.29
N SER A 44 2.61 -3.98 -14.35
CA SER A 44 3.47 -4.72 -13.43
C SER A 44 4.91 -4.21 -13.49
N GLN A 45 5.47 -4.02 -14.69
CA GLN A 45 6.83 -3.50 -14.85
C GLN A 45 6.99 -2.07 -14.30
N ALA A 46 6.00 -1.20 -14.51
CA ALA A 46 6.02 0.15 -13.95
C ALA A 46 5.98 0.15 -12.42
N ILE A 47 5.19 -0.73 -11.79
CA ILE A 47 5.19 -0.90 -10.33
C ILE A 47 6.55 -1.38 -9.84
N LEU A 48 7.09 -2.43 -10.46
CA LEU A 48 8.37 -3.03 -10.06
C LEU A 48 9.50 -2.00 -10.13
N GLN A 49 9.48 -1.10 -11.12
CA GLN A 49 10.44 -0.01 -11.23
C GLN A 49 10.20 1.10 -10.19
N ARG A 50 8.95 1.53 -10.00
CA ARG A 50 8.60 2.61 -9.09
C ARG A 50 8.91 2.28 -7.63
N TYR A 51 8.65 1.04 -7.23
CA TYR A 51 8.80 0.57 -5.85
C TYR A 51 9.90 -0.49 -5.73
N ALA A 52 10.92 -0.43 -6.59
CA ALA A 52 11.95 -1.47 -6.72
C ALA A 52 12.71 -1.78 -5.42
N ASN A 53 12.82 -0.77 -4.55
CA ASN A 53 13.53 -0.85 -3.27
C ASN A 53 12.57 -0.80 -2.07
N ASP A 54 11.25 -0.90 -2.29
CA ASP A 54 10.28 -0.83 -1.21
C ASP A 54 10.07 -2.22 -0.58
N PRO A 55 10.31 -2.39 0.74
CA PRO A 55 10.06 -3.65 1.42
C PRO A 55 8.57 -4.06 1.40
N GLY A 56 7.65 -3.12 1.27
CA GLY A 56 6.21 -3.37 1.15
C GLY A 56 5.83 -4.07 -0.15
N LEU A 57 6.44 -3.67 -1.28
CA LEU A 57 6.24 -4.38 -2.55
C LEU A 57 6.88 -5.77 -2.54
N LEU A 58 8.10 -5.89 -1.99
CA LEU A 58 8.75 -7.19 -1.81
C LEU A 58 7.84 -8.14 -1.00
N ALA A 59 7.30 -7.66 0.12
CA ALA A 59 6.35 -8.39 0.94
C ALA A 59 5.11 -8.83 0.15
N ALA A 60 4.53 -7.95 -0.68
CA ALA A 60 3.37 -8.26 -1.50
C ALA A 60 3.66 -9.38 -2.52
N LEU A 61 4.82 -9.33 -3.17
CA LEU A 61 5.27 -10.34 -4.12
C LEU A 61 5.51 -11.69 -3.43
N GLN A 62 6.22 -11.70 -2.29
CA GLN A 62 6.45 -12.91 -1.50
C GLN A 62 5.15 -13.61 -1.09
N GLU A 63 4.11 -12.85 -0.71
CA GLU A 63 2.79 -13.41 -0.43
C GLU A 63 2.12 -13.98 -1.67
N ALA A 64 2.22 -13.27 -2.80
CA ALA A 64 1.64 -13.70 -4.06
C ALA A 64 2.29 -14.97 -4.63
N TYR A 65 3.57 -15.20 -4.35
CA TYR A 65 4.29 -16.43 -4.73
C TYR A 65 4.21 -17.53 -3.67
N GLY A 66 3.61 -17.27 -2.50
CA GLY A 66 3.52 -18.23 -1.41
C GLY A 66 4.86 -18.46 -0.69
N GLU A 67 5.82 -17.55 -0.86
CA GLU A 67 7.10 -17.55 -0.17
C GLU A 67 6.93 -17.13 1.30
N ARG A 68 5.83 -16.43 1.61
CA ARG A 68 5.38 -16.13 2.97
C ARG A 68 3.85 -16.17 3.09
N PRO A 69 3.29 -16.35 4.30
CA PRO A 69 1.85 -16.30 4.51
C PRO A 69 1.25 -14.93 4.16
N ALA A 70 0.09 -14.92 3.51
CA ALA A 70 -0.63 -13.69 3.22
C ALA A 70 -1.28 -13.11 4.49
N THR A 71 -0.95 -11.86 4.83
CA THR A 71 -1.62 -11.15 5.93
C THR A 71 -2.99 -10.64 5.47
N LEU A 72 -4.05 -11.38 5.80
CA LEU A 72 -5.44 -11.04 5.45
C LEU A 72 -6.31 -10.68 6.68
N ALA A 73 -5.68 -10.41 7.82
CA ALA A 73 -6.36 -9.99 9.04
C ALA A 73 -6.81 -8.53 8.93
N LEU A 74 -8.11 -8.29 9.11
CA LEU A 74 -8.68 -6.95 9.14
C LEU A 74 -8.46 -6.28 10.51
N PRO A 75 -8.44 -4.94 10.57
CA PRO A 75 -8.35 -4.21 11.83
C PRO A 75 -9.52 -4.51 12.76
N ALA A 76 -9.27 -4.49 14.06
CA ALA A 76 -10.34 -4.60 15.05
C ALA A 76 -11.19 -3.33 15.06
N ALA A 77 -12.52 -3.52 15.08
CA ALA A 77 -13.47 -2.44 15.30
C ALA A 77 -14.00 -2.46 16.75
N PRO A 78 -14.36 -1.30 17.33
CA PRO A 78 -15.00 -1.26 18.64
C PRO A 78 -16.33 -2.02 18.65
N VAL A 79 -16.67 -2.58 19.81
CA VAL A 79 -17.95 -3.25 20.04
C VAL A 79 -19.06 -2.20 20.19
N ILE A 80 -20.23 -2.48 19.63
CA ILE A 80 -21.45 -1.69 19.80
C ILE A 80 -22.12 -2.12 21.10
N HIS A 81 -22.38 -1.18 22.01
CA HIS A 81 -22.90 -1.48 23.35
C HIS A 81 -24.37 -1.06 23.54
N SER A 82 -24.96 -0.31 22.60
CA SER A 82 -26.34 0.21 22.70
C SER A 82 -26.56 1.13 23.91
N LEU A 83 -25.51 1.84 24.31
CA LEU A 83 -25.51 2.74 25.48
C LEU A 83 -25.53 4.22 25.07
N ASP A 84 -24.92 4.55 23.94
CA ASP A 84 -24.80 5.91 23.42
C ASP A 84 -24.83 5.92 21.90
N LEU A 85 -25.80 6.62 21.32
CA LEU A 85 -26.02 6.67 19.88
C LEU A 85 -24.79 7.19 19.12
N ALA A 86 -24.07 8.17 19.67
CA ALA A 86 -22.92 8.75 18.99
C ALA A 86 -21.73 7.77 18.94
N SER A 87 -21.42 7.15 20.08
CA SER A 87 -20.37 6.13 20.21
C SER A 87 -20.70 4.87 19.42
N ASP A 88 -21.95 4.41 19.47
CA ASP A 88 -22.41 3.24 18.72
C ASP A 88 -22.41 3.50 17.21
N ARG A 89 -22.78 4.70 16.76
CA ARG A 89 -22.63 5.11 15.35
C ARG A 89 -21.17 5.08 14.92
N LEU A 90 -20.25 5.59 15.74
CA LEU A 90 -18.82 5.59 15.42
C LEU A 90 -18.26 4.15 15.38
N ALA A 91 -18.64 3.30 16.34
CA ALA A 91 -18.28 1.89 16.36
C ALA A 91 -18.81 1.16 15.12
N TYR A 92 -20.05 1.45 14.71
CA TYR A 92 -20.65 0.92 13.49
C TYR A 92 -19.90 1.37 12.23
N VAL A 93 -19.57 2.66 12.11
CA VAL A 93 -18.78 3.17 10.97
C VAL A 93 -17.44 2.45 10.87
N LYS A 94 -16.74 2.27 11.99
CA LYS A 94 -15.47 1.54 12.03
C LYS A 94 -15.64 0.06 11.68
N TRP A 95 -16.67 -0.59 12.18
CA TRP A 95 -16.95 -2.00 11.89
C TRP A 95 -17.27 -2.25 10.40
N VAL A 96 -18.03 -1.35 9.76
CA VAL A 96 -18.32 -1.43 8.33
C VAL A 96 -17.09 -1.06 7.50
N GLY A 97 -16.46 0.09 7.79
CA GLY A 97 -15.34 0.63 7.00
C GLY A 97 -14.00 -0.11 7.18
N TRP A 98 -13.83 -0.85 8.27
CA TRP A 98 -12.67 -1.72 8.51
C TRP A 98 -12.99 -3.21 8.32
N GLY A 99 -14.22 -3.52 7.90
CA GLY A 99 -14.69 -4.88 7.68
C GLY A 99 -14.36 -5.43 6.30
N THR A 100 -14.91 -6.63 6.03
CA THR A 100 -14.80 -7.27 4.71
C THR A 100 -15.69 -6.57 3.68
N VAL A 101 -15.38 -6.74 2.40
CA VAL A 101 -16.27 -6.38 1.29
C VAL A 101 -17.69 -6.94 1.48
N ALA A 102 -17.81 -8.22 1.87
CA ALA A 102 -19.11 -8.85 2.09
C ALA A 102 -19.89 -8.20 3.24
N ASN A 103 -19.21 -7.79 4.32
CA ASN A 103 -19.85 -7.06 5.41
C ASN A 103 -20.40 -5.73 4.93
N TYR A 104 -19.57 -4.94 4.25
CA TYR A 104 -19.97 -3.66 3.68
C TYR A 104 -21.15 -3.81 2.72
N ASP A 105 -21.11 -4.76 1.79
CA ASP A 105 -22.18 -4.97 0.81
C ASP A 105 -23.52 -5.33 1.49
N GLY A 106 -23.48 -6.16 2.53
CA GLY A 106 -24.66 -6.50 3.33
C GLY A 106 -25.25 -5.28 4.05
N GLN A 107 -24.41 -4.43 4.63
CA GLN A 107 -24.87 -3.20 5.29
C GLN A 107 -25.36 -2.16 4.29
N TYR A 108 -24.67 -1.99 3.18
CA TYR A 108 -25.08 -1.10 2.08
C TYR A 108 -26.48 -1.50 1.58
N ALA A 109 -26.73 -2.79 1.37
CA ALA A 109 -28.06 -3.28 0.99
C ALA A 109 -29.10 -3.06 2.07
N SER A 110 -28.74 -3.24 3.35
CA SER A 110 -29.65 -3.01 4.49
C SER A 110 -30.06 -1.54 4.65
N TYR A 111 -29.19 -0.62 4.23
CA TYR A 111 -29.46 0.83 4.20
C TYR A 111 -30.18 1.30 2.93
N ALA A 112 -30.47 0.41 1.98
CA ALA A 112 -31.17 0.78 0.76
C ALA A 112 -32.58 1.31 1.09
N GLY A 113 -32.80 2.61 0.86
CA GLY A 113 -34.09 3.26 1.12
C GLY A 113 -34.36 3.59 2.59
N THR A 114 -33.36 3.50 3.47
CA THR A 114 -33.50 3.85 4.89
C THR A 114 -32.26 4.59 5.41
N SER A 115 -32.43 5.29 6.53
CA SER A 115 -31.33 5.93 7.28
C SER A 115 -31.13 5.28 8.66
N LEU A 116 -31.72 4.10 8.89
CA LEU A 116 -31.65 3.37 10.14
C LEU A 116 -30.59 2.24 10.09
N PRO A 117 -29.99 1.84 11.23
CA PRO A 117 -30.25 2.38 12.58
C PRO A 117 -29.56 3.72 12.85
N TYR A 118 -28.50 4.08 12.12
CA TYR A 118 -27.75 5.32 12.32
C TYR A 118 -27.94 6.28 11.14
N SER A 119 -28.64 7.38 11.38
CA SER A 119 -28.90 8.40 10.37
C SER A 119 -27.69 9.31 10.12
N GLY A 120 -27.60 9.84 8.90
CA GLY A 120 -26.55 10.79 8.51
C GLY A 120 -25.24 10.15 8.07
N LEU A 121 -25.21 8.83 7.88
CA LEU A 121 -24.06 8.16 7.27
C LEU A 121 -24.03 8.44 5.76
N ASP A 122 -22.84 8.73 5.24
CA ASP A 122 -22.59 8.88 3.81
C ASP A 122 -22.28 7.50 3.20
N TRP A 123 -23.22 6.99 2.41
CA TRP A 123 -23.09 5.73 1.67
C TRP A 123 -22.72 5.95 0.20
N SER A 124 -22.45 7.19 -0.22
CA SER A 124 -22.00 7.46 -1.58
C SER A 124 -20.64 6.81 -1.84
N ARG A 125 -20.45 6.36 -3.08
CA ARG A 125 -19.26 5.67 -3.55
C ARG A 125 -19.01 6.03 -5.00
N ASP A 126 -17.79 6.44 -5.31
CA ASP A 126 -17.30 6.73 -6.65
C ASP A 126 -16.32 5.64 -7.14
N GLY A 127 -16.04 4.65 -6.29
CA GLY A 127 -15.19 3.53 -6.60
C GLY A 127 -13.72 3.96 -6.60
N CYS A 128 -12.86 3.22 -7.30
CA CYS A 128 -11.44 3.51 -7.24
C CYS A 128 -11.07 4.77 -8.02
N SER A 129 -10.67 5.83 -7.32
CA SER A 129 -10.12 7.08 -7.88
C SER A 129 -8.60 7.01 -8.13
N ALA A 130 -8.06 5.80 -8.33
CA ALA A 130 -6.63 5.59 -8.57
C ALA A 130 -6.15 6.37 -9.81
N PRO A 131 -4.97 7.02 -9.77
CA PRO A 131 -4.48 7.85 -10.86
C PRO A 131 -4.36 7.08 -12.19
N ASP A 132 -4.80 7.71 -13.27
CA ASP A 132 -4.50 7.27 -14.62
C ASP A 132 -2.97 7.21 -14.81
N GLY A 133 -2.46 6.12 -15.37
CA GLY A 133 -1.02 5.95 -15.64
C GLY A 133 -0.25 5.01 -14.70
N LEU A 134 -0.89 4.42 -13.68
CA LEU A 134 -0.30 3.28 -12.95
C LEU A 134 -0.43 1.94 -13.70
N GLY A 135 -1.18 1.90 -14.81
CA GLY A 135 -1.17 0.77 -15.75
C GLY A 135 -1.84 -0.52 -15.26
N LEU A 136 -2.67 -0.47 -14.21
CA LEU A 136 -2.98 -1.69 -13.46
C LEU A 136 -4.14 -2.51 -14.02
N GLY A 137 -5.10 -1.92 -14.74
CA GLY A 137 -6.29 -2.67 -15.19
C GLY A 137 -7.16 -3.25 -14.04
N TYR A 138 -6.72 -3.13 -12.78
CA TYR A 138 -7.38 -3.65 -11.59
C TYR A 138 -8.43 -2.70 -11.00
N ARG A 139 -8.77 -1.58 -11.68
CA ARG A 139 -9.78 -0.63 -11.18
C ARG A 139 -11.10 -1.33 -10.88
N GLU A 140 -11.58 -2.14 -11.82
CA GLU A 140 -12.84 -2.89 -11.65
C GLU A 140 -12.69 -4.07 -10.68
N ASP A 141 -11.52 -4.72 -10.66
CA ASP A 141 -11.23 -5.78 -9.70
C ASP A 141 -11.27 -5.26 -8.26
N PHE A 142 -10.74 -4.06 -8.00
CA PHE A 142 -10.66 -3.46 -6.67
C PHE A 142 -11.85 -2.56 -6.33
N ARG A 143 -12.78 -2.33 -7.26
CA ARG A 143 -13.98 -1.51 -7.02
C ARG A 143 -14.72 -1.89 -5.74
N PRO A 144 -14.91 -3.20 -5.41
CA PRO A 144 -15.54 -3.57 -4.14
C PRO A 144 -14.74 -3.10 -2.92
N ALA A 145 -13.41 -3.23 -2.91
CA ALA A 145 -12.57 -2.74 -1.81
C ALA A 145 -12.57 -1.21 -1.70
N CYS A 146 -12.58 -0.51 -2.84
CA CYS A 146 -12.68 0.95 -2.89
C CYS A 146 -14.01 1.46 -2.30
N ASN A 147 -15.13 0.77 -2.55
CA ASN A 147 -16.41 1.15 -1.94
C ASN A 147 -16.37 1.08 -0.38
N VAL A 148 -15.68 0.08 0.19
CA VAL A 148 -15.50 -0.01 1.65
C VAL A 148 -14.64 1.15 2.15
N HIS A 149 -13.55 1.46 1.44
CA HIS A 149 -12.65 2.56 1.75
C HIS A 149 -13.35 3.92 1.71
N ASP A 150 -14.13 4.19 0.66
CA ASP A 150 -14.94 5.39 0.49
C ASP A 150 -15.85 5.61 1.69
N PHE A 151 -16.57 4.57 2.12
CA PHE A 151 -17.46 4.63 3.27
C PHE A 151 -16.70 4.99 4.55
N GLY A 152 -15.56 4.33 4.81
CA GLY A 152 -14.72 4.64 5.96
C GLY A 152 -14.22 6.08 5.93
N TYR A 153 -13.70 6.54 4.79
CA TYR A 153 -13.18 7.89 4.60
C TYR A 153 -14.25 8.97 4.80
N ARG A 154 -15.38 8.85 4.09
CA ARG A 154 -16.46 9.85 4.10
C ARG A 154 -17.04 10.04 5.50
N ASN A 155 -17.21 8.95 6.24
CA ASN A 155 -17.81 9.00 7.57
C ASN A 155 -16.79 9.34 8.67
N LEU A 156 -15.60 8.74 8.69
CA LEU A 156 -14.60 9.01 9.74
C LEU A 156 -14.02 10.42 9.63
N LYS A 157 -13.95 11.00 8.43
CA LYS A 157 -13.62 12.42 8.23
C LYS A 157 -14.58 13.36 8.98
N VAL A 158 -15.84 12.98 9.10
CA VAL A 158 -16.89 13.80 9.74
C VAL A 158 -17.02 13.47 11.23
N TYR A 159 -17.05 12.18 11.58
CA TYR A 159 -17.37 11.74 12.93
C TYR A 159 -16.15 11.59 13.84
N GLU A 160 -14.94 11.35 13.31
CA GLU A 160 -13.72 11.25 14.11
C GLU A 160 -12.45 11.38 13.24
N ARG A 161 -12.12 12.61 12.83
CA ARG A 161 -11.00 12.87 11.91
C ARG A 161 -9.65 12.76 12.61
N THR A 162 -9.01 11.60 12.51
CA THR A 162 -7.66 11.35 13.00
C THR A 162 -6.81 10.63 11.96
N ASP A 163 -5.50 10.89 11.97
CA ASP A 163 -4.56 10.14 11.12
C ASP A 163 -4.58 8.63 11.43
N ALA A 164 -4.80 8.25 12.69
CA ALA A 164 -4.92 6.84 13.08
C ALA A 164 -6.11 6.16 12.37
N ASN A 165 -7.27 6.81 12.33
CA ASN A 165 -8.45 6.29 11.63
C ASN A 165 -8.22 6.22 10.11
N ARG A 166 -7.58 7.25 9.52
CA ARG A 166 -7.19 7.25 8.11
C ARG A 166 -6.32 6.05 7.76
N GLN A 167 -5.22 5.89 8.49
CA GLN A 167 -4.25 4.81 8.28
C GLN A 167 -4.84 3.42 8.51
N THR A 168 -5.77 3.30 9.48
CA THR A 168 -6.49 2.04 9.72
C THR A 168 -7.41 1.72 8.55
N THR A 169 -8.10 2.72 8.00
CA THR A 169 -8.97 2.57 6.82
C THR A 169 -8.15 2.19 5.58
N ASP A 170 -6.98 2.79 5.37
CA ASP A 170 -6.05 2.41 4.30
C ASP A 170 -5.54 0.96 4.45
N SER A 171 -5.32 0.51 5.68
CA SER A 171 -4.89 -0.86 5.97
C SER A 171 -5.99 -1.88 5.70
N ALA A 172 -7.24 -1.56 6.06
CA ALA A 172 -8.41 -2.38 5.73
C ALA A 172 -8.61 -2.46 4.21
N PHE A 173 -8.42 -1.34 3.50
CA PHE A 173 -8.47 -1.28 2.04
C PHE A 173 -7.45 -2.23 1.40
N TYR A 174 -6.18 -2.17 1.83
CA TYR A 174 -5.16 -3.08 1.31
C TYR A 174 -5.49 -4.55 1.59
N THR A 175 -5.99 -4.86 2.79
CA THR A 175 -6.39 -6.21 3.18
C THR A 175 -7.54 -6.74 2.31
N ASN A 176 -8.53 -5.90 2.01
CA ASN A 176 -9.63 -6.26 1.11
C ASN A 176 -9.14 -6.48 -0.33
N MET A 177 -8.23 -5.65 -0.85
CA MET A 177 -7.62 -5.87 -2.17
C MET A 177 -6.82 -7.17 -2.23
N LYS A 178 -6.02 -7.47 -1.20
CA LYS A 178 -5.28 -8.74 -1.12
C LYS A 178 -6.19 -9.96 -1.06
N SER A 179 -7.32 -9.85 -0.38
CA SER A 179 -8.34 -10.91 -0.34
C SER A 179 -8.93 -11.18 -1.72
N ILE A 180 -9.19 -10.13 -2.51
CA ILE A 180 -9.60 -10.25 -3.92
C ILE A 180 -8.50 -10.94 -4.74
N CYS A 181 -7.24 -10.53 -4.55
CA CYS A 181 -6.11 -11.12 -5.25
C CYS A 181 -5.86 -12.60 -4.88
N ALA A 182 -6.10 -12.99 -3.63
CA ALA A 182 -5.92 -14.36 -3.16
C ALA A 182 -6.85 -15.36 -3.86
N ALA A 183 -8.01 -14.91 -4.35
CA ALA A 183 -8.95 -15.72 -5.11
C ALA A 183 -8.58 -15.88 -6.60
N LYS A 184 -7.58 -15.13 -7.10
CA LYS A 184 -7.13 -15.23 -8.49
C LYS A 184 -6.24 -16.46 -8.70
N SER A 185 -6.14 -16.91 -9.95
CA SER A 185 -5.22 -17.98 -10.33
C SER A 185 -3.76 -17.61 -10.02
N TRP A 186 -2.91 -18.61 -9.82
CA TRP A 186 -1.49 -18.43 -9.53
C TRP A 186 -0.79 -17.48 -10.52
N TYR A 187 -1.19 -17.50 -11.80
CA TYR A 187 -0.64 -16.64 -12.84
C TYR A 187 -1.06 -15.17 -12.71
N LYS A 188 -2.32 -14.88 -12.34
CA LYS A 188 -2.81 -13.49 -12.21
C LYS A 188 -2.53 -12.87 -10.83
N ARG A 189 -2.22 -13.71 -9.84
CA ARG A 189 -2.08 -13.31 -8.44
C ARG A 189 -0.90 -12.35 -8.21
N PRO A 190 0.32 -12.56 -8.75
CA PRO A 190 1.45 -11.63 -8.56
C PRO A 190 1.16 -10.22 -9.04
N ALA A 191 0.67 -10.06 -10.27
CA ALA A 191 0.29 -8.76 -10.82
C ALA A 191 -0.84 -8.08 -10.00
N CYS A 192 -1.75 -8.86 -9.44
CA CYS A 192 -2.80 -8.31 -8.57
C CYS A 192 -2.23 -7.80 -7.24
N TYR A 193 -1.34 -8.56 -6.59
CA TYR A 193 -0.73 -8.13 -5.33
C TYR A 193 0.16 -6.89 -5.49
N SER A 194 0.93 -6.81 -6.59
CA SER A 194 1.72 -5.62 -6.89
C SER A 194 0.82 -4.40 -7.13
N ALA A 195 -0.30 -4.58 -7.83
CA ALA A 195 -1.32 -3.55 -8.00
C ALA A 195 -1.99 -3.12 -6.69
N ALA A 196 -2.39 -4.09 -5.84
CA ALA A 196 -2.97 -3.81 -4.54
C ALA A 196 -2.03 -2.97 -3.66
N TYR A 197 -0.73 -3.28 -3.70
CA TYR A 197 0.29 -2.50 -3.00
C TYR A 197 0.40 -1.08 -3.54
N ALA A 198 0.44 -0.90 -4.86
CA ALA A 198 0.49 0.43 -5.47
C ALA A 198 -0.75 1.30 -5.15
N TYR A 199 -1.94 0.71 -5.13
CA TYR A 199 -3.17 1.41 -4.72
C TYR A 199 -3.10 1.84 -3.25
N TYR A 200 -2.63 0.95 -2.38
CA TYR A 200 -2.42 1.24 -0.97
C TYR A 200 -1.43 2.39 -0.74
N GLU A 201 -0.28 2.37 -1.42
CA GLU A 201 0.69 3.47 -1.34
C GLU A 201 0.12 4.79 -1.88
N GLY A 202 -0.71 4.72 -2.93
CA GLY A 202 -1.44 5.87 -3.45
C GLY A 202 -2.28 6.59 -2.39
N VAL A 203 -3.08 5.85 -1.61
CA VAL A 203 -3.89 6.43 -0.53
C VAL A 203 -3.05 6.82 0.69
N ARG A 204 -1.94 6.11 0.96
CA ARG A 204 -1.04 6.44 2.07
C ARG A 204 -0.36 7.80 1.89
N VAL A 205 0.14 8.06 0.68
CA VAL A 205 0.84 9.30 0.35
C VAL A 205 -0.14 10.45 0.06
N GLY A 206 -1.21 10.18 -0.69
CA GLY A 206 -2.15 11.22 -1.16
C GLY A 206 -3.39 11.44 -0.30
N GLY A 207 -3.71 10.53 0.62
CA GLY A 207 -5.00 10.52 1.31
C GLY A 207 -5.20 11.60 2.37
N SER A 208 -4.14 12.29 2.82
CA SER A 208 -4.24 13.30 3.89
C SER A 208 -5.03 14.55 3.49
N SER A 209 -5.01 14.95 2.22
CA SER A 209 -5.78 16.09 1.71
C SER A 209 -7.27 15.75 1.53
N SER A 210 -7.56 14.49 1.23
CA SER A 210 -8.93 14.00 1.02
C SER A 210 -9.63 13.57 2.30
N PHE A 211 -8.89 13.14 3.33
CA PHE A 211 -9.40 12.75 4.64
C PHE A 211 -9.48 13.93 5.58
#